data_AF-A0A2I1D9B0-F1
#
_entry.id   AF-A0A2I1D9B0-F1
#
_cell.length_a   1.000
_cell.length_b   1.000
_cell.length_c   1.000
_cell.angle_alpha   90.00
_cell.angle_beta   90.00
_cell.angle_gamma   90.00
#
_symmetry.space_group_name_H-M   'P 1'
#
loop_
_entity.id
_entity.type
_entity.pdbx_description
1 polymer ?
#
loop_
_entity_poly.entity_id
_entity_poly.type
_entity_poly.pdbx_seq_one_letter_code
_entity_poly.pdbx_strand_id
1 'polypeptide(L)'
;MSSQGGGSKPKPKPKLAVPRPSSSVILISPQNEVLLLHRVKTSTSFASAHVFPGGNLSLQDGTCPPAEDPKHHEDAPSYRNAAVRELFEESGILLAKDKNTGKMLAVPEEERERGRGLIHRQEMTFDEWLRGRDANAVPDTDKLIPFTRWITPTNVPKRYTTQMYLYFLPLPLESEKPLLNEIPAEGEKEEIQVPTSDGGVEVTEARFLPASEWLRMARAGEIILFPPQFLLLHLVAEFLDKSPRAPGAVEELKRRREGLVEFVHSGQPPWTDKCISPKMLKMAEDGRAVLALDDPGPELKGTGRRGEADRVVKVKFKQGSARELELQWKKDVFREDGDSPSPPAAPFLPHRRRPHVYKPAKMENEKGEIVDLYVPRKCSATNRIIKANDHASVQIAIGKVDENGRYTGENQNYAMCGFIRARGESDDSLNRLTQRDGYIRNVWTASRQR
;
A
#
# COMPACT_ATOMS: atom_id res chain seq x y z
N MET A 1 42.80 20.78 55.86
CA MET A 1 41.54 21.38 55.37
C MET A 1 41.29 20.85 53.97
N SER A 2 40.20 20.08 53.83
CA SER A 2 39.80 19.38 52.62
C SER A 2 39.09 20.34 51.67
N SER A 3 39.54 20.47 50.42
CA SER A 3 38.78 21.10 49.35
C SER A 3 38.06 20.02 48.54
N GLN A 4 36.73 20.10 48.57
CA GLN A 4 35.79 19.13 48.02
C GLN A 4 35.86 19.10 46.48
N GLY A 5 35.97 17.89 45.92
CA GLY A 5 35.75 17.63 44.50
C GLY A 5 34.28 17.82 44.14
N GLY A 6 34.01 18.75 43.22
CA GLY A 6 32.69 18.99 42.67
C GLY A 6 32.21 17.82 41.83
N GLY A 7 31.37 16.96 42.41
CA GLY A 7 30.64 15.93 41.68
C GLY A 7 29.66 16.57 40.70
N SER A 8 29.88 16.37 39.39
CA SER A 8 28.92 16.76 38.36
C SER A 8 27.60 16.01 38.59
N LYS A 9 26.53 16.73 38.93
CA LYS A 9 25.17 16.16 39.01
C LYS A 9 24.82 15.53 37.65
N PRO A 10 24.31 14.27 37.62
CA PRO A 10 23.89 13.65 36.38
C PRO A 10 22.75 14.46 35.76
N LYS A 11 22.89 14.81 34.47
CA LYS A 11 21.84 15.49 33.71
C LYS A 11 20.56 14.63 33.74
N PRO A 12 19.38 15.20 34.00
CA PRO A 12 18.13 14.44 33.98
C PRO A 12 17.93 13.83 32.59
N LYS A 13 17.61 12.52 32.54
CA LYS A 13 17.29 11.84 31.29
C LYS A 13 16.07 12.54 30.67
N PRO A 14 16.08 12.86 29.36
CA PRO A 14 14.93 13.49 28.72
C PRO A 14 13.68 12.60 28.88
N LYS A 15 12.56 13.21 29.28
CA LYS A 15 11.27 12.53 29.44
C LYS A 15 10.86 11.97 28.07
N LEU A 16 10.51 10.69 28.02
CA LEU A 16 10.08 10.04 26.78
C LEU A 16 8.82 10.73 26.24
N ALA A 17 8.79 10.97 24.92
CA ALA A 17 7.61 11.53 24.27
C ALA A 17 6.44 10.53 24.35
N VAL A 18 5.27 11.02 24.73
CA VAL A 18 4.05 10.20 24.78
C VAL A 18 3.59 9.89 23.35
N PRO A 19 3.34 8.62 23.00
CA PRO A 19 2.81 8.27 21.69
C PRO A 19 1.38 8.78 21.52
N ARG A 20 1.11 9.53 20.45
CA ARG A 20 -0.24 10.00 20.13
C ARG A 20 -1.11 8.85 19.60
N PRO A 21 -2.40 8.77 19.99
CA PRO A 21 -3.28 7.74 19.48
C PRO A 21 -3.61 8.00 18.01
N SER A 22 -3.49 6.95 17.19
CA SER A 22 -3.77 7.02 15.75
C SER A 22 -4.36 5.70 15.21
N SER A 23 -4.95 5.77 14.03
CA SER A 23 -5.50 4.60 13.32
C SER A 23 -5.03 4.59 11.87
N SER A 24 -4.97 3.41 11.27
CA SER A 24 -4.67 3.27 9.85
C SER A 24 -5.33 2.04 9.24
N VAL A 25 -5.75 2.15 7.99
CA VAL A 25 -6.54 1.13 7.29
C VAL A 25 -5.76 0.58 6.10
N ILE A 26 -5.54 -0.72 6.10
CA ILE A 26 -5.10 -1.48 4.94
C ILE A 26 -6.35 -1.86 4.15
N LEU A 27 -6.72 -0.96 3.23
CA LEU A 27 -7.89 -1.14 2.39
C LEU A 27 -7.57 -2.07 1.22
N ILE A 28 -8.34 -3.15 1.10
CA ILE A 28 -8.18 -4.18 0.06
C ILE A 28 -9.29 -4.01 -0.99
N SER A 29 -8.91 -3.79 -2.24
CA SER A 29 -9.83 -3.66 -3.37
C SER A 29 -10.56 -4.97 -3.70
N PRO A 30 -11.65 -4.92 -4.48
CA PRO A 30 -12.32 -6.13 -4.99
C PRO A 30 -11.38 -7.08 -5.75
N GLN A 31 -10.25 -6.57 -6.27
CA GLN A 31 -9.23 -7.33 -6.99
C GLN A 31 -8.05 -7.77 -6.10
N ASN A 32 -8.18 -7.64 -4.77
CA ASN A 32 -7.14 -7.94 -3.79
C ASN A 32 -5.88 -7.06 -3.89
N GLU A 33 -6.04 -5.83 -4.37
CA GLU A 33 -4.98 -4.82 -4.38
C GLU A 33 -5.06 -3.95 -3.12
N VAL A 34 -3.93 -3.37 -2.71
CA VAL A 34 -3.84 -2.57 -1.48
C VAL A 34 -3.72 -1.09 -1.82
N LEU A 35 -4.53 -0.25 -1.16
CA LEU A 35 -4.43 1.20 -1.26
C LEU A 35 -3.20 1.71 -0.51
N LEU A 36 -2.35 2.49 -1.19
CA LEU A 36 -1.38 3.37 -0.55
C LEU A 36 -1.55 4.81 -1.05
N LEU A 37 -1.21 5.74 -0.17
CA LEU A 37 -1.16 7.17 -0.39
C LEU A 37 0.29 7.64 -0.42
N HIS A 38 0.62 8.58 -1.30
CA HIS A 38 1.94 9.21 -1.37
C HIS A 38 1.90 10.59 -0.72
N ARG A 39 2.52 10.72 0.46
CA ARG A 39 2.50 11.96 1.24
C ARG A 39 3.38 13.04 0.60
N VAL A 40 2.96 14.30 0.71
CA VAL A 40 3.72 15.47 0.27
C VAL A 40 5.10 15.57 0.96
N LYS A 41 6.05 16.23 0.29
CA LYS A 41 7.41 16.48 0.82
C LYS A 41 7.42 17.32 2.10
N THR A 42 6.44 18.21 2.25
CA THR A 42 6.28 19.12 3.39
C THR A 42 5.65 18.44 4.60
N SER A 43 5.22 17.18 4.49
CA SER A 43 4.60 16.45 5.60
C SER A 43 5.55 16.39 6.78
N THR A 44 5.06 16.77 7.96
CA THR A 44 5.88 16.79 9.17
C THR A 44 6.16 15.40 9.74
N SER A 45 5.53 14.36 9.17
CA SER A 45 5.71 12.94 9.48
C SER A 45 5.66 12.12 8.18
N PHE A 46 6.62 11.19 8.00
CA PHE A 46 6.69 10.32 6.82
C PHE A 46 6.69 11.07 5.47
N ALA A 47 7.42 12.19 5.38
CA ALA A 47 7.55 12.98 4.16
C ALA A 47 7.95 12.12 2.94
N SER A 48 7.26 12.28 1.81
CA SER A 48 7.48 11.51 0.55
C SER A 48 7.29 9.99 0.69
N ALA A 49 6.75 9.51 1.80
CA ALA A 49 6.51 8.08 2.00
C ALA A 49 5.21 7.63 1.37
N HIS A 50 5.17 6.35 1.02
CA HIS A 50 3.94 5.65 0.71
C HIS A 50 3.41 5.04 1.99
N VAL A 51 2.16 5.35 2.33
CA VAL A 51 1.53 4.98 3.60
C VAL A 51 0.13 4.42 3.36
N PHE A 52 -0.32 3.57 4.26
CA PHE A 52 -1.75 3.28 4.37
C PHE A 52 -2.48 4.56 4.82
N PRO A 53 -3.72 4.80 4.35
CA PRO A 53 -4.55 5.88 4.87
C PRO A 53 -4.66 5.81 6.39
N GLY A 54 -4.57 6.97 7.05
CA GLY A 54 -4.70 7.02 8.51
C GLY A 54 -4.06 8.24 9.15
N GLY A 55 -4.52 8.54 10.38
CA GLY A 55 -4.07 9.70 11.12
C GLY A 55 -4.42 9.62 12.60
N ASN A 56 -4.36 10.76 13.28
CA ASN A 56 -4.58 10.84 14.72
C ASN A 56 -6.06 10.73 15.05
N LEU A 57 -6.36 10.25 16.25
CA LEU A 57 -7.71 10.41 16.79
C LEU A 57 -8.02 11.90 16.97
N SER A 58 -9.24 12.27 16.61
CA SER A 58 -9.87 13.56 16.85
C SER A 58 -10.96 13.42 17.92
N LEU A 59 -11.38 14.54 18.52
CA LEU A 59 -12.46 14.54 19.51
C LEU A 59 -13.78 14.00 18.96
N GLN A 60 -14.03 14.15 17.65
CA GLN A 60 -15.21 13.62 16.98
C GLN A 60 -15.24 12.09 16.91
N ASP A 61 -14.08 11.43 17.04
CA ASP A 61 -14.01 9.98 16.93
C ASP A 61 -14.47 9.29 18.23
N GLY A 62 -14.43 10.01 19.36
CA GLY A 62 -14.82 9.52 20.68
C GLY A 62 -13.70 9.66 21.71
N THR A 63 -13.98 9.25 22.96
CA THR A 63 -13.04 9.39 24.07
C THR A 63 -11.95 8.32 24.03
N CYS A 64 -10.68 8.77 24.03
CA CYS A 64 -9.52 7.89 24.20
C CYS A 64 -9.05 7.94 25.67
N PRO A 65 -8.71 6.78 26.30
CA PRO A 65 -8.17 6.76 27.65
C PRO A 65 -6.89 7.62 27.80
N PRO A 66 -6.55 8.11 29.01
CA PRO A 66 -5.29 8.80 29.26
C PRO A 66 -4.08 7.93 28.91
N ALA A 67 -2.96 8.54 28.55
CA ALA A 67 -1.78 7.82 28.05
C ALA A 67 -1.11 6.90 29.08
N GLU A 68 -1.39 7.11 30.37
CA GLU A 68 -0.91 6.28 31.46
C GLU A 68 -1.73 4.98 31.64
N ASP A 69 -2.93 4.93 31.09
CA ASP A 69 -3.79 3.73 31.12
C ASP A 69 -3.38 2.78 29.98
N PRO A 70 -3.06 1.50 30.25
CA PRO A 70 -2.80 0.51 29.21
C PRO A 70 -3.89 0.42 28.13
N LYS A 71 -5.16 0.74 28.47
CA LYS A 71 -6.29 0.81 27.52
C LYS A 71 -6.12 1.87 26.45
N HIS A 72 -5.23 2.85 26.65
CA HIS A 72 -4.78 3.76 25.59
C HIS A 72 -4.19 3.01 24.39
N HIS A 73 -3.76 1.77 24.59
CA HIS A 73 -3.17 0.92 23.56
C HIS A 73 -4.09 -0.24 23.13
N GLU A 74 -5.39 -0.14 23.40
CA GLU A 74 -6.38 -1.15 23.04
C GLU A 74 -7.27 -0.67 21.89
N ASP A 75 -7.79 -1.63 21.11
CA ASP A 75 -8.84 -1.33 20.13
C ASP A 75 -10.08 -0.81 20.86
N ALA A 76 -10.70 0.23 20.32
CA ALA A 76 -11.87 0.88 20.90
C ALA A 76 -12.68 1.57 19.79
N PRO A 77 -13.97 1.90 20.02
CA PRO A 77 -14.80 2.63 19.06
C PRO A 77 -14.13 3.90 18.52
N SER A 78 -13.39 4.63 19.36
CA SER A 78 -12.66 5.83 18.94
C SER A 78 -11.57 5.57 17.90
N TYR A 79 -10.87 4.43 18.00
CA TYR A 79 -9.90 4.04 16.98
C TYR A 79 -10.58 3.64 15.68
N ARG A 80 -11.72 2.94 15.76
CA ARG A 80 -12.46 2.49 14.56
C ARG A 80 -13.09 3.66 13.80
N ASN A 81 -13.68 4.62 14.51
CA ASN A 81 -14.21 5.85 13.92
C ASN A 81 -13.10 6.66 13.24
N ALA A 82 -11.97 6.86 13.94
CA ALA A 82 -10.82 7.54 13.36
C ALA A 82 -10.30 6.85 12.09
N ALA A 83 -10.30 5.51 12.06
CA ALA A 83 -9.85 4.75 10.91
C ALA A 83 -10.71 5.03 9.66
N VAL A 84 -12.03 5.04 9.81
CA VAL A 84 -12.97 5.32 8.71
C VAL A 84 -12.91 6.79 8.29
N ARG A 85 -12.90 7.73 9.25
CA ARG A 85 -12.81 9.16 8.99
C ARG A 85 -11.53 9.52 8.24
N GLU A 86 -10.38 9.10 8.74
CA GLU A 86 -9.08 9.39 8.12
C GLU A 86 -8.96 8.77 6.72
N LEU A 87 -9.49 7.56 6.52
CA LEU A 87 -9.56 6.97 5.18
C LEU A 87 -10.35 7.86 4.22
N PHE A 88 -11.49 8.39 4.64
CA PHE A 88 -12.30 9.29 3.84
C PHE A 88 -11.59 10.63 3.58
N GLU A 89 -11.04 11.25 4.63
CA GLU A 89 -10.29 12.52 4.53
C GLU A 89 -9.06 12.40 3.60
N GLU A 90 -8.31 11.30 3.66
CA GLU A 90 -7.06 11.17 2.90
C GLU A 90 -7.24 10.55 1.50
N SER A 91 -8.31 9.80 1.24
CA SER A 91 -8.51 9.08 -0.05
C SER A 91 -9.83 9.33 -0.77
N GLY A 92 -10.80 10.00 -0.13
CA GLY A 92 -12.15 10.17 -0.66
C GLY A 92 -13.01 8.90 -0.64
N ILE A 93 -12.48 7.75 -0.21
CA ILE A 93 -13.23 6.49 -0.11
C ILE A 93 -14.09 6.50 1.15
N LEU A 94 -15.40 6.40 0.93
CA LEU A 94 -16.41 6.36 1.99
C LEU A 94 -16.73 4.93 2.41
N LEU A 95 -16.40 4.58 3.67
CA LEU A 95 -16.87 3.35 4.31
C LEU A 95 -18.04 3.65 5.25
N ALA A 96 -19.23 3.70 4.68
CA ALA A 96 -20.47 3.91 5.41
C ALA A 96 -21.53 2.91 4.94
N LYS A 97 -22.48 2.61 5.82
CA LYS A 97 -23.60 1.71 5.55
C LYS A 97 -24.90 2.27 6.10
N ASP A 98 -26.01 1.82 5.53
CA ASP A 98 -27.30 1.96 6.20
C ASP A 98 -27.36 1.00 7.40
N LYS A 99 -27.67 1.53 8.59
CA LYS A 99 -27.65 0.75 9.84
C LYS A 99 -28.69 -0.36 9.91
N ASN A 100 -29.76 -0.29 9.11
CA ASN A 100 -30.88 -1.24 9.15
C ASN A 100 -30.65 -2.40 8.16
N THR A 101 -30.13 -2.08 6.98
CA THR A 101 -29.93 -3.03 5.87
C THR A 101 -28.50 -3.56 5.78
N GLY A 102 -27.53 -2.83 6.33
CA GLY A 102 -26.10 -3.13 6.24
C GLY A 102 -25.50 -2.89 4.84
N LYS A 103 -26.28 -2.37 3.88
CA LYS A 103 -25.81 -2.04 2.53
C LYS A 103 -24.88 -0.83 2.57
N MET A 104 -23.84 -0.85 1.74
CA MET A 104 -22.91 0.29 1.65
C MET A 104 -23.62 1.50 1.05
N LEU A 105 -23.35 2.68 1.61
CA LEU A 105 -23.92 3.92 1.12
C LEU A 105 -23.20 4.35 -0.16
N ALA A 106 -23.96 4.57 -1.23
CA ALA A 106 -23.47 5.18 -2.45
C ALA A 106 -23.68 6.70 -2.38
N VAL A 107 -22.59 7.48 -2.45
CA VAL A 107 -22.64 8.94 -2.48
C VAL A 107 -21.87 9.44 -3.71
N PRO A 108 -22.45 10.32 -4.55
CA PRO A 108 -21.78 10.87 -5.72
C PRO A 108 -20.42 11.50 -5.36
N GLU A 109 -19.46 11.43 -6.28
CA GLU A 109 -18.09 11.92 -6.05
C GLU A 109 -18.04 13.40 -5.68
N GLU A 110 -18.80 14.25 -6.36
CA GLU A 110 -18.88 15.68 -6.06
C GLU A 110 -19.33 15.96 -4.62
N GLU A 111 -20.32 15.20 -4.13
CA GLU A 111 -20.79 15.33 -2.76
C GLU A 111 -19.77 14.81 -1.74
N ARG A 112 -19.07 13.72 -2.06
CA ARG A 112 -17.97 13.19 -1.23
C ARG A 112 -16.85 14.20 -1.13
N GLU A 113 -16.39 14.79 -2.22
CA GLU A 113 -15.32 15.80 -2.20
C GLU A 113 -15.73 17.07 -1.44
N ARG A 114 -16.98 17.53 -1.60
CA ARG A 114 -17.51 18.66 -0.81
C ARG A 114 -17.52 18.33 0.69
N GLY A 115 -18.03 17.15 1.05
CA GLY A 115 -18.06 16.67 2.43
C GLY A 115 -16.67 16.57 3.04
N ARG A 116 -15.75 15.92 2.32
CA ARG A 116 -14.34 15.78 2.67
C ARG A 116 -13.70 17.12 2.99
N GLY A 117 -13.95 18.14 2.19
CA GLY A 117 -13.46 19.51 2.44
C GLY A 117 -14.00 20.11 3.75
N LEU A 118 -15.30 19.96 4.04
CA LEU A 118 -15.92 20.47 5.27
C LEU A 118 -15.34 19.77 6.52
N ILE A 119 -15.19 18.44 6.44
CA ILE A 119 -14.69 17.61 7.54
C ILE A 119 -13.23 17.92 7.83
N HIS A 120 -12.39 18.00 6.79
CA HIS A 120 -10.97 18.35 6.93
C HIS A 120 -10.77 19.72 7.59
N ARG A 121 -11.62 20.72 7.25
CA ARG A 121 -11.60 22.06 7.86
C ARG A 121 -12.27 22.13 9.23
N GLN A 122 -12.77 21.00 9.75
CA GLN A 122 -13.49 20.92 11.04
C GLN A 122 -14.76 21.79 11.08
N GLU A 123 -15.36 22.07 9.93
CA GLU A 123 -16.62 22.82 9.81
C GLU A 123 -17.85 21.92 10.06
N MET A 124 -17.66 20.60 9.95
CA MET A 124 -18.69 19.58 10.13
C MET A 124 -18.01 18.28 10.57
N THR A 125 -18.61 17.53 11.50
CA THR A 125 -18.09 16.20 11.84
C THR A 125 -18.45 15.15 10.79
N PHE A 126 -17.67 14.08 10.69
CA PHE A 126 -17.93 12.98 9.76
C PHE A 126 -19.32 12.37 9.96
N ASP A 127 -19.72 12.17 11.22
CA ASP A 127 -21.02 11.64 11.60
C ASP A 127 -22.18 12.57 11.26
N GLU A 128 -22.02 13.88 11.44
CA GLU A 128 -23.02 14.88 11.03
C GLU A 128 -23.19 14.92 9.52
N TRP A 129 -22.07 14.88 8.78
CA TRP A 129 -22.10 14.85 7.32
C TRP A 129 -22.83 13.61 6.81
N LEU A 130 -22.53 12.42 7.36
CA LEU A 130 -23.20 11.16 7.03
C LEU A 130 -24.71 11.22 7.28
N ARG A 131 -25.13 11.65 8.48
CA ARG A 131 -26.56 11.81 8.81
C ARG A 131 -27.27 12.78 7.89
N GLY A 132 -26.55 13.79 7.40
CA GLY A 132 -27.05 14.75 6.42
C GLY A 132 -27.22 14.17 5.01
N ARG A 133 -26.66 12.99 4.71
CA ARG A 133 -26.89 12.26 3.44
C ARG A 133 -28.05 11.28 3.57
N ASP A 134 -28.05 10.51 4.66
CA ASP A 134 -29.13 9.57 5.00
C ASP A 134 -29.24 9.47 6.53
N ALA A 135 -30.45 9.56 7.07
CA ALA A 135 -30.72 9.51 8.52
C ALA A 135 -30.33 8.16 9.17
N ASN A 136 -30.19 7.10 8.36
CA ASN A 136 -29.77 5.77 8.78
C ASN A 136 -28.29 5.49 8.48
N ALA A 137 -27.57 6.40 7.82
CA ALA A 137 -26.15 6.24 7.53
C ALA A 137 -25.31 6.22 8.81
N VAL A 138 -24.44 5.22 8.91
CA VAL A 138 -23.44 5.08 9.96
C VAL A 138 -22.09 4.65 9.36
N PRO A 139 -20.95 4.98 10.01
CA PRO A 139 -19.65 4.45 9.63
C PRO A 139 -19.64 2.91 9.64
N ASP A 140 -19.02 2.24 8.65
CA ASP A 140 -18.93 0.77 8.62
C ASP A 140 -17.76 0.25 9.46
N THR A 141 -17.80 0.52 10.77
CA THR A 141 -16.73 0.17 11.72
C THR A 141 -16.66 -1.31 12.09
N ASP A 142 -17.76 -2.05 11.87
CA ASP A 142 -17.87 -3.46 12.29
C ASP A 142 -17.02 -4.38 11.41
N LYS A 143 -16.81 -4.00 10.14
CA LYS A 143 -15.98 -4.75 9.19
C LYS A 143 -14.48 -4.47 9.32
N LEU A 144 -14.08 -3.53 10.18
CA LEU A 144 -12.67 -3.33 10.50
C LEU A 144 -12.16 -4.52 11.32
N ILE A 145 -11.19 -5.23 10.76
CA ILE A 145 -10.52 -6.35 11.42
C ILE A 145 -9.22 -5.82 12.03
N PRO A 146 -9.04 -5.83 13.36
CA PRO A 146 -7.77 -5.45 13.98
C PRO A 146 -6.64 -6.32 13.43
N PHE A 147 -5.54 -5.70 12.97
CA PHE A 147 -4.41 -6.45 12.44
C PHE A 147 -3.19 -6.39 13.36
N THR A 148 -2.78 -5.22 13.85
CA THR A 148 -1.73 -5.12 14.86
C THR A 148 -1.69 -3.69 15.41
N ARG A 149 -1.10 -3.50 16.58
CA ARG A 149 -0.74 -2.18 17.08
C ARG A 149 0.74 -1.90 16.87
N TRP A 150 1.04 -0.74 16.29
CA TRP A 150 2.39 -0.26 16.11
C TRP A 150 2.67 0.95 17.00
N ILE A 151 3.61 0.82 17.93
CA ILE A 151 4.08 1.91 18.76
C ILE A 151 5.41 2.41 18.23
N THR A 152 5.49 3.71 17.98
CA THR A 152 6.73 4.31 17.46
C THR A 152 7.85 4.13 18.49
N PRO A 153 9.04 3.67 18.09
CA PRO A 153 10.18 3.49 19.00
C PRO A 153 10.56 4.75 19.78
N THR A 154 11.15 4.57 20.97
CA THR A 154 11.49 5.66 21.90
C THR A 154 12.61 6.59 21.43
N ASN A 155 13.38 6.18 20.42
CA ASN A 155 14.44 7.00 19.81
C ASN A 155 13.90 7.98 18.75
N VAL A 156 12.60 7.94 18.46
CA VAL A 156 11.94 8.88 17.54
C VAL A 156 11.22 9.95 18.36
N PRO A 157 11.40 11.24 18.08
CA PRO A 157 10.82 12.32 18.88
C PRO A 157 9.30 12.42 18.73
N LYS A 158 8.78 12.23 17.50
CA LYS A 158 7.34 12.16 17.24
C LYS A 158 6.90 10.72 17.31
N ARG A 159 6.08 10.40 18.32
CA ARG A 159 5.61 9.04 18.56
C ARG A 159 4.11 8.93 18.37
N TYR A 160 3.72 7.74 17.95
CA TYR A 160 2.35 7.34 17.67
C TYR A 160 2.11 5.93 18.20
N THR A 161 0.89 5.65 18.65
CA THR A 161 0.37 4.32 18.92
C THR A 161 -0.76 4.06 17.93
N THR A 162 -0.41 3.43 16.81
CA THR A 162 -1.31 3.25 15.68
C THR A 162 -1.97 1.89 15.74
N GLN A 163 -3.30 1.87 15.80
CA GLN A 163 -4.07 0.66 15.53
C GLN A 163 -4.18 0.45 14.02
N MET A 164 -3.66 -0.66 13.52
CA MET A 164 -3.75 -1.04 12.10
C MET A 164 -4.96 -1.96 11.90
N TYR A 165 -5.76 -1.69 10.89
CA TYR A 165 -6.92 -2.51 10.51
C TYR A 165 -6.79 -3.04 9.10
N LEU A 166 -7.35 -4.23 8.85
CA LEU A 166 -7.72 -4.68 7.51
C LEU A 166 -9.18 -4.33 7.24
N TYR A 167 -9.46 -3.91 6.00
CA TYR A 167 -10.82 -3.77 5.50
C TYR A 167 -10.90 -4.26 4.06
N PHE A 168 -11.88 -5.11 3.75
CA PHE A 168 -12.10 -5.64 2.41
C PHE A 168 -13.30 -4.97 1.75
N LEU A 169 -13.09 -4.32 0.60
CA LEU A 169 -14.19 -3.90 -0.27
C LEU A 169 -14.89 -5.14 -0.85
N PRO A 170 -16.22 -5.09 -1.11
CA PRO A 170 -16.99 -6.24 -1.60
C PRO A 170 -16.40 -6.88 -2.85
N LEU A 171 -16.59 -8.19 -3.02
CA LEU A 171 -16.17 -8.85 -4.25
C LEU A 171 -17.18 -8.59 -5.38
N PRO A 172 -16.77 -8.64 -6.67
CA PRO A 172 -17.65 -8.30 -7.79
C PRO A 172 -18.98 -9.09 -7.88
N LEU A 173 -19.02 -10.35 -7.45
CA LEU A 173 -20.26 -11.15 -7.45
C LEU A 173 -21.19 -10.87 -6.24
N GLU A 174 -20.69 -10.22 -5.19
CA GLU A 174 -21.55 -9.75 -4.09
C GLU A 174 -22.31 -8.49 -4.49
N SER A 175 -21.77 -7.71 -5.43
CA SER A 175 -22.40 -6.52 -6.02
C SER A 175 -23.42 -6.83 -7.14
N GLU A 176 -23.39 -8.04 -7.71
CA GLU A 176 -24.29 -8.51 -8.77
C GLU A 176 -25.13 -9.72 -8.33
N LYS A 177 -25.90 -9.62 -7.23
CA LYS A 177 -27.06 -10.50 -7.05
C LYS A 177 -28.27 -9.84 -7.71
N PRO A 178 -28.71 -10.26 -8.91
CA PRO A 178 -29.99 -9.85 -9.43
C PRO A 178 -31.04 -10.63 -8.63
N LEU A 179 -31.68 -9.97 -7.66
CA LEU A 179 -33.03 -10.36 -7.31
C LEU A 179 -33.87 -10.09 -8.56
N LEU A 180 -34.16 -11.16 -9.31
CA LEU A 180 -35.30 -11.16 -10.23
C LEU A 180 -36.50 -10.62 -9.44
N ASN A 181 -37.01 -9.48 -9.91
CA ASN A 181 -38.01 -8.59 -9.31
C ASN A 181 -37.43 -7.39 -8.54
N GLU A 182 -36.71 -6.51 -9.24
CA GLU A 182 -36.93 -5.06 -9.29
C GLU A 182 -35.79 -4.47 -10.15
N ILE A 183 -36.13 -3.81 -11.25
CA ILE A 183 -35.15 -3.06 -12.04
C ILE A 183 -34.72 -1.89 -11.13
N PRO A 184 -33.44 -1.75 -10.74
CA PRO A 184 -33.00 -0.62 -9.94
C PRO A 184 -33.20 0.68 -10.74
N ALA A 185 -33.72 1.72 -10.09
CA ALA A 185 -33.82 3.04 -10.69
C ALA A 185 -32.43 3.55 -11.10
N GLU A 186 -32.35 4.40 -12.13
CA GLU A 186 -31.10 5.08 -12.54
C GLU A 186 -30.43 5.73 -11.31
N GLY A 187 -29.30 5.16 -10.85
CA GLY A 187 -28.57 5.64 -9.67
C GLY A 187 -28.04 4.54 -8.74
N GLU A 188 -28.56 3.31 -8.80
CA GLU A 188 -28.04 2.19 -8.01
C GLU A 188 -26.92 1.45 -8.76
N LYS A 189 -25.69 1.96 -8.66
CA LYS A 189 -24.49 1.17 -8.90
C LYS A 189 -23.64 1.22 -7.65
N GLU A 190 -23.24 0.06 -7.14
CA GLU A 190 -22.06 -0.04 -6.26
C GLU A 190 -20.82 0.30 -7.11
N GLU A 191 -20.62 1.59 -7.41
CA GLU A 191 -19.43 2.07 -8.09
C GLU A 191 -18.24 1.96 -7.15
N ILE A 192 -17.22 1.20 -7.57
CA ILE A 192 -15.93 1.14 -6.87
C ILE A 192 -15.36 2.56 -6.87
N GLN A 193 -15.39 3.20 -5.70
CA GLN A 193 -14.91 4.57 -5.53
C GLN A 193 -13.42 4.64 -5.90
N VAL A 194 -13.10 5.46 -6.89
CA VAL A 194 -11.71 5.72 -7.27
C VAL A 194 -11.09 6.61 -6.20
N PRO A 195 -9.93 6.25 -5.62
CA PRO A 195 -9.30 7.08 -4.63
C PRO A 195 -8.77 8.37 -5.26
N THR A 196 -9.01 9.50 -4.61
CA THR A 196 -8.57 10.83 -5.04
C THR A 196 -7.52 11.37 -4.09
N SER A 197 -6.53 12.11 -4.60
CA SER A 197 -5.71 12.96 -3.73
C SER A 197 -6.58 14.05 -3.12
N ASP A 198 -6.16 14.63 -1.99
CA ASP A 198 -6.80 15.80 -1.39
C ASP A 198 -6.48 17.11 -2.13
N GLY A 199 -6.26 17.03 -3.45
CA GLY A 199 -5.72 18.15 -4.23
C GLY A 199 -4.24 18.44 -3.96
N GLY A 200 -3.51 17.56 -3.26
CA GLY A 200 -2.08 17.73 -2.99
C GLY A 200 -1.76 18.51 -1.72
N VAL A 201 -2.70 18.65 -0.81
CA VAL A 201 -2.52 19.33 0.48
C VAL A 201 -1.64 18.46 1.39
N GLU A 202 -1.99 17.19 1.56
CA GLU A 202 -1.25 16.20 2.32
C GLU A 202 -0.88 14.97 1.49
N VAL A 203 -1.67 14.64 0.47
CA VAL A 203 -1.53 13.44 -0.37
C VAL A 203 -1.41 13.85 -1.83
N THR A 204 -0.28 13.51 -2.45
CA THR A 204 -0.05 13.80 -3.88
C THR A 204 -0.68 12.77 -4.82
N GLU A 205 -0.91 11.55 -4.33
CA GLU A 205 -1.36 10.42 -5.13
C GLU A 205 -1.96 9.34 -4.25
N ALA A 206 -3.02 8.70 -4.72
CA ALA A 206 -3.67 7.55 -4.09
C ALA A 206 -3.84 6.44 -5.14
N ARG A 207 -3.36 5.23 -4.86
CA ARG A 207 -3.36 4.13 -5.85
C ARG A 207 -3.61 2.78 -5.19
N PHE A 208 -4.33 1.92 -5.89
CA PHE A 208 -4.37 0.49 -5.62
C PHE A 208 -3.30 -0.21 -6.47
N LEU A 209 -2.47 -1.03 -5.82
CA LEU A 209 -1.61 -2.00 -6.49
C LEU A 209 -1.54 -3.29 -5.67
N PRO A 210 -1.21 -4.44 -6.30
CA PRO A 210 -0.91 -5.64 -5.56
C PRO A 210 0.18 -5.41 -4.50
N ALA A 211 0.05 -6.01 -3.32
CA ALA A 211 1.00 -5.81 -2.22
C ALA A 211 2.44 -6.18 -2.63
N SER A 212 2.60 -7.22 -3.44
CA SER A 212 3.87 -7.64 -4.04
C SER A 212 4.52 -6.56 -4.90
N GLU A 213 3.71 -5.75 -5.58
CA GLU A 213 4.22 -4.67 -6.44
C GLU A 213 4.72 -3.49 -5.62
N TRP A 214 4.00 -3.12 -4.55
CA TRP A 214 4.49 -2.13 -3.59
C TRP A 214 5.84 -2.53 -2.99
N LEU A 215 5.96 -3.80 -2.60
CA LEU A 215 7.22 -4.36 -2.08
C LEU A 215 8.33 -4.34 -3.14
N ARG A 216 8.02 -4.65 -4.40
CA ARG A 216 8.98 -4.57 -5.52
C ARG A 216 9.50 -3.15 -5.70
N MET A 217 8.61 -2.16 -5.78
CA MET A 217 8.96 -0.74 -5.92
C MET A 217 9.81 -0.26 -4.75
N ALA A 218 9.48 -0.66 -3.51
CA ALA A 218 10.25 -0.29 -2.32
C ALA A 218 11.67 -0.88 -2.33
N ARG A 219 11.82 -2.16 -2.72
CA ARG A 219 13.12 -2.82 -2.89
C ARG A 219 13.95 -2.19 -4.00
N ALA A 220 13.31 -1.74 -5.08
CA ALA A 220 13.96 -1.01 -6.16
C ALA A 220 14.32 0.45 -5.80
N GLY A 221 13.90 0.94 -4.63
CA GLY A 221 14.12 2.32 -4.20
C GLY A 221 13.21 3.34 -4.92
N GLU A 222 12.22 2.88 -5.69
CA GLU A 222 11.27 3.71 -6.42
C GLU A 222 10.33 4.47 -5.45
N ILE A 223 10.02 3.86 -4.30
CA ILE A 223 9.19 4.43 -3.24
C ILE A 223 9.86 4.31 -1.87
N ILE A 224 9.31 5.01 -0.88
CA ILE A 224 9.72 4.92 0.52
C ILE A 224 8.60 4.22 1.30
N LEU A 225 8.93 3.09 1.92
CA LEU A 225 8.07 2.41 2.89
C LEU A 225 8.80 2.37 4.23
N PHE A 226 8.11 2.76 5.30
CA PHE A 226 8.63 2.56 6.65
C PHE A 226 8.34 1.12 7.12
N PRO A 227 9.00 0.66 8.20
CA PRO A 227 8.87 -0.71 8.67
C PRO A 227 7.43 -1.22 8.88
N PRO A 228 6.47 -0.46 9.45
CA PRO A 228 5.10 -0.98 9.59
C PRO A 228 4.45 -1.27 8.24
N GLN A 229 4.56 -0.34 7.28
CA GLN A 229 3.99 -0.51 5.94
C GLN A 229 4.61 -1.70 5.23
N PHE A 230 5.94 -1.80 5.26
CA PHE A 230 6.66 -2.89 4.61
C PHE A 230 6.32 -4.25 5.20
N LEU A 231 6.28 -4.36 6.53
CA LEU A 231 5.92 -5.60 7.22
C LEU A 231 4.51 -6.04 6.82
N LEU A 232 3.52 -5.16 6.98
CA LEU A 232 2.12 -5.53 6.76
C LEU A 232 1.84 -5.82 5.28
N LEU A 233 2.44 -5.08 4.34
CA LEU A 233 2.38 -5.44 2.91
C LEU A 233 2.99 -6.80 2.63
N HIS A 234 4.11 -7.16 3.27
CA HIS A 234 4.72 -8.48 3.11
C HIS A 234 3.78 -9.59 3.54
N LEU A 235 3.16 -9.44 4.72
CA LEU A 235 2.18 -10.41 5.23
C LEU A 235 0.98 -10.52 4.30
N VAL A 236 0.41 -9.39 3.87
CA VAL A 236 -0.74 -9.39 2.94
C VAL A 236 -0.37 -10.06 1.60
N ALA A 237 0.82 -9.78 1.07
CA ALA A 237 1.29 -10.37 -0.18
C ALA A 237 1.44 -11.91 -0.11
N GLU A 238 1.80 -12.47 1.05
CA GLU A 238 1.89 -13.92 1.25
C GLU A 238 0.55 -14.62 0.96
N PHE A 239 -0.59 -13.94 1.11
CA PHE A 239 -1.93 -14.51 0.91
C PHE A 239 -2.59 -14.04 -0.38
N LEU A 240 -2.62 -12.72 -0.61
CA LEU A 240 -3.39 -12.13 -1.70
C LEU A 240 -2.70 -12.26 -3.06
N ASP A 241 -1.37 -12.32 -3.08
CA ASP A 241 -0.55 -12.31 -4.31
C ASP A 241 -0.04 -13.68 -4.76
N LYS A 242 -0.54 -14.78 -4.19
CA LYS A 242 -0.12 -16.14 -4.58
C LYS A 242 -0.31 -16.40 -6.08
N SER A 243 0.70 -17.02 -6.69
CA SER A 243 0.64 -17.47 -8.09
C SER A 243 0.06 -18.89 -8.17
N PRO A 244 -0.68 -19.24 -9.26
CA PRO A 244 -0.98 -18.40 -10.42
C PRO A 244 -2.08 -17.36 -10.12
N ARG A 245 -1.97 -16.17 -10.73
CA ARG A 245 -3.09 -15.23 -10.86
C ARG A 245 -4.00 -15.75 -11.97
N ALA A 246 -4.77 -16.79 -11.69
CA ALA A 246 -5.81 -17.22 -12.62
C ALA A 246 -6.81 -16.05 -12.79
N PRO A 247 -7.27 -15.74 -14.00
CA PRO A 247 -8.26 -14.67 -14.18
C PRO A 247 -9.55 -15.04 -13.44
N GLY A 248 -10.00 -14.16 -12.53
CA GLY A 248 -11.41 -13.88 -12.34
C GLY A 248 -12.30 -14.90 -11.62
N ALA A 249 -11.80 -15.99 -11.05
CA ALA A 249 -12.64 -16.77 -10.14
C ALA A 249 -12.79 -15.98 -8.83
N VAL A 250 -13.93 -15.33 -8.63
CA VAL A 250 -14.25 -14.64 -7.37
C VAL A 250 -14.04 -15.55 -6.16
N GLU A 251 -14.27 -16.85 -6.32
CA GLU A 251 -13.98 -17.87 -5.31
C GLU A 251 -12.49 -17.93 -4.91
N GLU A 252 -11.57 -17.74 -5.85
CA GLU A 252 -10.13 -17.67 -5.57
C GLU A 252 -9.80 -16.40 -4.79
N LEU A 253 -10.37 -15.25 -5.18
CA LEU A 253 -10.19 -13.99 -4.47
C LEU A 253 -10.71 -14.10 -3.04
N LYS A 254 -11.89 -14.70 -2.86
CA LYS A 254 -12.52 -14.99 -1.57
C LYS A 254 -11.66 -15.89 -0.71
N ARG A 255 -11.23 -17.05 -1.22
CA ARG A 255 -10.37 -17.98 -0.47
C ARG A 255 -9.07 -17.34 0.00
N ARG A 256 -8.48 -16.46 -0.80
CA ARG A 256 -7.27 -15.71 -0.39
C ARG A 256 -7.54 -14.72 0.75
N ARG A 257 -8.68 -14.03 0.70
CA ARG A 257 -9.11 -13.13 1.79
C ARG A 257 -9.38 -13.92 3.07
N GLU A 258 -10.09 -15.04 2.97
CA GLU A 258 -10.34 -15.94 4.10
C GLU A 258 -9.04 -16.43 4.76
N GLY A 259 -8.07 -16.88 3.96
CA GLY A 259 -6.76 -17.30 4.47
C GLY A 259 -5.98 -16.16 5.14
N LEU A 260 -6.08 -14.92 4.65
CA LEU A 260 -5.49 -13.76 5.32
C LEU A 260 -6.20 -13.47 6.65
N VAL A 261 -7.54 -13.56 6.69
CA VAL A 261 -8.32 -13.36 7.92
C VAL A 261 -8.01 -14.45 8.96
N GLU A 262 -7.91 -15.70 8.54
CA GLU A 262 -7.49 -16.80 9.43
C GLU A 262 -6.08 -16.53 9.98
N PHE A 263 -5.16 -16.10 9.12
CA PHE A 263 -3.80 -15.75 9.54
C PHE A 263 -3.78 -14.66 10.61
N VAL A 264 -4.55 -13.57 10.46
CA VAL A 264 -4.51 -12.49 11.46
C VAL A 264 -5.08 -12.90 12.82
N HIS A 265 -5.96 -13.90 12.86
CA HIS A 265 -6.51 -14.47 14.10
C HIS A 265 -5.68 -15.64 14.65
N SER A 266 -4.58 -16.00 13.99
CA SER A 266 -3.70 -17.12 14.37
C SER A 266 -2.38 -16.63 14.99
N GLY A 267 -1.69 -17.55 15.67
CA GLY A 267 -0.45 -17.27 16.39
C GLY A 267 -0.68 -17.06 17.89
N GLN A 268 0.41 -16.91 18.64
CA GLN A 268 0.36 -16.70 20.10
C GLN A 268 1.31 -15.55 20.51
N PRO A 269 0.79 -14.33 20.79
CA PRO A 269 -0.60 -13.91 20.61
C PRO A 269 -0.99 -13.83 19.12
N PRO A 270 -2.29 -13.83 18.79
CA PRO A 270 -2.74 -13.59 17.42
C PRO A 270 -2.29 -12.21 16.95
N TRP A 271 -2.22 -11.99 15.62
CA TRP A 271 -1.78 -10.69 15.09
C TRP A 271 -2.67 -9.55 15.58
N THR A 272 -3.98 -9.77 15.66
CA THR A 272 -4.97 -8.84 16.21
C THR A 272 -4.54 -8.23 17.55
N ASP A 273 -3.80 -9.00 18.36
CA ASP A 273 -3.39 -8.65 19.72
C ASP A 273 -1.90 -8.27 19.81
N LYS A 274 -1.12 -8.49 18.75
CA LYS A 274 0.30 -8.12 18.70
C LYS A 274 0.46 -6.61 18.82
N CYS A 275 1.35 -6.20 19.72
CA CYS A 275 1.80 -4.82 19.83
C CYS A 275 3.31 -4.76 19.58
N ILE A 276 3.73 -3.94 18.63
CA ILE A 276 5.10 -3.90 18.12
C ILE A 276 5.67 -2.49 18.31
N SER A 277 6.75 -2.39 19.07
CA SER A 277 7.63 -1.23 19.17
C SER A 277 9.04 -1.66 18.79
N PRO A 278 9.48 -1.46 17.53
CA PRO A 278 10.74 -2.00 17.06
C PRO A 278 11.94 -1.57 17.90
N LYS A 279 12.83 -2.53 18.16
CA LYS A 279 14.12 -2.28 18.84
C LYS A 279 15.26 -2.71 17.95
N MET A 280 16.29 -1.88 17.85
CA MET A 280 17.51 -2.27 17.13
C MET A 280 18.21 -3.39 17.91
N LEU A 281 18.33 -4.57 17.30
CA LEU A 281 19.06 -5.72 17.85
C LEU A 281 20.56 -5.58 17.61
N LYS A 282 20.92 -5.36 16.35
CA LYS A 282 22.31 -5.23 15.90
C LYS A 282 22.37 -4.43 14.60
N MET A 283 23.57 -4.01 14.23
CA MET A 283 23.88 -3.58 12.87
C MET A 283 24.38 -4.79 12.10
N ALA A 284 23.85 -5.04 10.91
CA ALA A 284 24.38 -6.04 9.99
C ALA A 284 25.64 -5.52 9.28
N GLU A 285 26.46 -6.43 8.75
CA GLU A 285 27.71 -6.09 8.06
C GLU A 285 27.50 -5.20 6.82
N ASP A 286 26.35 -5.35 6.17
CA ASP A 286 25.92 -4.52 5.03
C ASP A 286 25.47 -3.10 5.43
N GLY A 287 25.60 -2.73 6.71
CA GLY A 287 25.24 -1.43 7.26
C GLY A 287 23.74 -1.23 7.47
N ARG A 288 22.92 -2.29 7.41
CA ARG A 288 21.49 -2.25 7.72
C ARG A 288 21.24 -2.51 9.20
N ALA A 289 20.35 -1.74 9.81
CA ALA A 289 19.86 -2.00 11.16
C ALA A 289 18.92 -3.21 11.15
N VAL A 290 19.14 -4.16 12.05
CA VAL A 290 18.24 -5.29 12.30
C VAL A 290 17.27 -4.91 13.41
N LEU A 291 15.98 -4.80 13.09
CA LEU A 291 14.93 -4.43 14.03
C LEU A 291 14.19 -5.67 14.54
N ALA A 292 14.29 -5.93 15.84
CA ALA A 292 13.39 -6.83 16.57
C ALA A 292 11.98 -6.27 16.59
N LEU A 293 11.00 -7.17 16.51
CA LEU A 293 9.58 -6.84 16.52
C LEU A 293 8.85 -7.40 17.74
N ASP A 294 9.55 -8.08 18.66
CA ASP A 294 8.95 -8.82 19.79
C ASP A 294 8.51 -7.97 20.98
N ASP A 295 9.00 -6.73 21.06
CA ASP A 295 8.77 -5.85 22.21
C ASP A 295 7.53 -4.95 21.98
N PRO A 296 6.63 -4.82 22.97
CA PRO A 296 5.45 -3.96 22.85
C PRO A 296 5.71 -2.49 23.15
N GLY A 297 6.93 -2.13 23.59
CA GLY A 297 7.28 -0.78 24.02
C GLY A 297 7.22 -0.61 25.55
N PRO A 298 7.83 0.45 26.08
CA PRO A 298 7.81 0.74 27.52
C PRO A 298 6.41 1.04 28.06
N GLU A 299 5.49 1.52 27.22
CA GLU A 299 4.10 1.83 27.59
C GLU A 299 3.32 0.61 28.08
N LEU A 300 3.66 -0.57 27.56
CA LEU A 300 2.97 -1.83 27.83
C LEU A 300 3.83 -2.79 28.65
N LYS A 301 4.86 -2.27 29.32
CA LYS A 301 5.70 -3.09 30.19
C LYS A 301 4.86 -3.65 31.34
N GLY A 302 4.84 -4.97 31.48
CA GLY A 302 4.12 -5.66 32.56
C GLY A 302 2.66 -6.00 32.26
N THR A 303 2.11 -5.62 31.10
CA THR A 303 0.73 -5.95 30.71
C THR A 303 0.61 -7.33 30.07
N GLY A 304 1.73 -8.01 29.80
CA GLY A 304 1.77 -9.30 29.10
C GLY A 304 1.63 -9.21 27.57
N ARG A 305 1.41 -8.00 27.01
CA ARG A 305 1.41 -7.78 25.55
C ARG A 305 2.77 -8.15 24.95
N ARG A 306 2.74 -8.71 23.74
CA ARG A 306 3.93 -9.11 22.99
C ARG A 306 3.79 -8.69 21.53
N GLY A 307 4.93 -8.56 20.85
CA GLY A 307 4.99 -8.31 19.42
C GLY A 307 5.19 -9.58 18.59
N GLU A 308 5.85 -9.42 17.45
CA GLU A 308 6.21 -10.52 16.53
C GLU A 308 7.58 -11.10 16.91
N ALA A 309 7.61 -12.36 17.35
CA ALA A 309 8.81 -13.00 17.88
C ALA A 309 9.71 -13.64 16.82
N ASP A 310 9.13 -14.07 15.70
CA ASP A 310 9.81 -14.95 14.77
C ASP A 310 10.48 -14.20 13.63
N ARG A 311 10.08 -12.94 13.38
CA ARG A 311 10.54 -12.14 12.24
C ARG A 311 11.23 -10.86 12.69
N VAL A 312 12.18 -10.41 11.88
CA VAL A 312 12.89 -9.13 12.03
C VAL A 312 12.86 -8.35 10.73
N VAL A 313 12.91 -7.02 10.83
CA VAL A 313 13.04 -6.13 9.66
C VAL A 313 14.46 -5.61 9.59
N LYS A 314 15.18 -5.92 8.50
CA LYS A 314 16.42 -5.25 8.14
C LYS A 314 16.11 -3.99 7.35
N VAL A 315 16.73 -2.87 7.71
CA VAL A 315 16.50 -1.58 7.05
C VAL A 315 17.73 -0.68 7.10
N LYS A 316 17.96 0.05 6.01
CA LYS A 316 18.94 1.13 5.96
C LYS A 316 18.27 2.47 6.14
N PHE A 317 18.62 3.20 7.19
CA PHE A 317 18.16 4.57 7.38
C PHE A 317 19.18 5.55 6.77
N LYS A 318 18.76 6.33 5.78
CA LYS A 318 19.58 7.39 5.17
C LYS A 318 18.79 8.70 5.19
N GLN A 319 19.32 9.73 5.87
CA GLN A 319 18.69 11.06 5.97
C GLN A 319 17.20 11.00 6.37
N GLY A 320 16.86 10.14 7.34
CA GLY A 320 15.47 9.98 7.82
C GLY A 320 14.55 9.15 6.91
N SER A 321 15.03 8.62 5.78
CA SER A 321 14.29 7.72 4.90
C SER A 321 14.70 6.25 5.13
N ALA A 322 13.71 5.36 5.12
CA ALA A 322 13.93 3.91 5.14
C ALA A 322 14.15 3.38 3.71
N ARG A 323 15.23 2.61 3.49
CA ARG A 323 15.61 2.02 2.21
C ARG A 323 16.12 0.59 2.42
N GLU A 324 16.16 -0.19 1.34
CA GLU A 324 16.74 -1.55 1.32
C GLU A 324 16.10 -2.48 2.37
N LEU A 325 14.77 -2.39 2.52
CA LEU A 325 14.02 -3.14 3.51
C LEU A 325 13.91 -4.63 3.14
N GLU A 326 14.07 -5.47 4.15
CA GLU A 326 13.97 -6.93 4.02
C GLU A 326 13.37 -7.53 5.29
N LEU A 327 12.47 -8.49 5.12
CA LEU A 327 11.89 -9.27 6.21
C LEU A 327 12.61 -10.62 6.27
N GLN A 328 13.09 -11.00 7.45
CA GLN A 328 13.82 -12.25 7.65
C GLN A 328 13.32 -12.96 8.92
N TRP A 329 13.47 -14.28 8.97
CA TRP A 329 13.26 -15.01 10.21
C TRP A 329 14.39 -14.69 11.19
N LYS A 330 14.03 -14.40 12.45
CA LYS A 330 14.98 -14.08 13.53
C LYS A 330 16.03 -15.18 13.69
N LYS A 331 15.63 -16.46 13.59
CA LYS A 331 16.54 -17.62 13.66
C LYS A 331 17.65 -17.60 12.60
N ASP A 332 17.37 -17.11 11.40
CA ASP A 332 18.34 -17.11 10.29
C ASP A 332 19.34 -15.95 10.41
N VAL A 333 19.02 -14.91 11.19
CA VAL A 333 19.91 -13.77 11.45
C VAL A 333 20.98 -14.08 12.50
N PHE A 334 20.78 -15.10 13.31
CA PHE A 334 21.69 -15.53 14.39
C PHE A 334 22.41 -16.85 14.12
N ARG A 335 22.26 -17.44 12.92
CA ARG A 335 23.08 -18.57 12.50
C ARG A 335 24.51 -18.07 12.17
N GLU A 336 25.52 -18.73 12.74
CA GLU A 336 26.93 -18.47 12.42
C GLU A 336 27.28 -19.01 11.02
N ASP A 337 28.19 -18.34 10.32
CA ASP A 337 28.70 -18.70 9.00
C ASP A 337 29.47 -20.03 9.06
N GLY A 338 28.75 -21.15 9.07
CA GLY A 338 29.33 -22.49 9.12
C GLY A 338 28.36 -23.63 8.79
N ASP A 339 27.05 -23.38 8.87
CA ASP A 339 26.04 -24.39 8.55
C ASP A 339 25.14 -23.85 7.44
N SER A 340 25.41 -24.26 6.20
CA SER A 340 24.68 -23.79 5.01
C SER A 340 23.37 -24.55 4.83
N PRO A 341 22.19 -23.90 4.91
CA PRO A 341 20.97 -24.48 4.37
C PRO A 341 20.88 -24.14 2.88
N SER A 342 20.19 -25.01 2.15
CA SER A 342 19.86 -24.88 0.73
C SER A 342 19.23 -23.51 0.41
N PRO A 343 19.45 -22.96 -0.79
CA PRO A 343 18.96 -21.63 -1.13
C PRO A 343 17.42 -21.57 -1.05
N PRO A 344 16.84 -20.52 -0.45
CA PRO A 344 15.42 -20.25 -0.63
C PRO A 344 15.12 -19.97 -2.11
N ALA A 345 13.91 -20.29 -2.54
CA ALA A 345 13.48 -20.26 -3.93
C ALA A 345 13.86 -18.95 -4.66
N ALA A 346 14.33 -19.13 -5.90
CA ALA A 346 14.88 -18.13 -6.79
C ALA A 346 13.92 -16.95 -7.14
N PRO A 347 14.44 -15.85 -7.70
CA PRO A 347 13.77 -14.55 -7.79
C PRO A 347 12.55 -14.55 -8.71
N PHE A 348 11.56 -13.73 -8.33
CA PHE A 348 10.39 -13.34 -9.10
C PHE A 348 10.76 -12.94 -10.54
N LEU A 349 10.29 -13.72 -11.52
CA LEU A 349 10.27 -13.35 -12.95
C LEU A 349 8.85 -12.87 -13.31
N PRO A 350 8.70 -11.80 -14.11
CA PRO A 350 7.39 -11.28 -14.49
C PRO A 350 6.79 -12.11 -15.65
N HIS A 351 5.49 -12.42 -15.57
CA HIS A 351 4.76 -13.05 -16.67
C HIS A 351 3.54 -12.27 -17.17
N ARG A 352 3.28 -12.49 -18.47
CA ARG A 352 2.61 -11.66 -19.50
C ARG A 352 1.14 -11.32 -19.21
N ARG A 353 0.76 -10.05 -19.45
CA ARG A 353 -0.64 -9.57 -19.61
C ARG A 353 -1.07 -9.57 -21.10
N ARG A 354 -2.36 -9.81 -21.36
CA ARG A 354 -3.02 -9.78 -22.68
C ARG A 354 -3.14 -8.34 -23.24
N PRO A 355 -3.27 -8.15 -24.57
CA PRO A 355 -3.23 -6.82 -25.18
C PRO A 355 -4.56 -6.08 -25.00
N HIS A 356 -4.54 -5.02 -24.20
CA HIS A 356 -5.60 -4.01 -24.22
C HIS A 356 -5.33 -3.06 -25.38
N VAL A 357 -6.32 -2.86 -26.25
CA VAL A 357 -6.29 -1.78 -27.25
C VAL A 357 -6.28 -0.46 -26.49
N TYR A 358 -5.11 0.19 -26.44
CA TYR A 358 -4.85 1.37 -25.63
C TYR A 358 -5.33 2.62 -26.37
N LYS A 359 -6.36 3.29 -25.84
CA LYS A 359 -6.64 4.69 -26.17
C LYS A 359 -5.67 5.55 -25.33
N PRO A 360 -4.84 6.40 -25.94
CA PRO A 360 -4.01 7.32 -25.18
C PRO A 360 -4.91 8.32 -24.44
N ALA A 361 -4.80 8.38 -23.12
CA ALA A 361 -5.34 9.48 -22.33
C ALA A 361 -4.68 10.79 -22.78
N LYS A 362 -5.50 11.80 -23.03
CA LYS A 362 -5.11 13.14 -23.47
C LYS A 362 -5.48 14.12 -22.36
N MET A 363 -4.66 15.14 -22.08
CA MET A 363 -5.15 16.23 -21.23
C MET A 363 -6.15 17.07 -22.03
N GLU A 364 -7.34 17.22 -21.49
CA GLU A 364 -8.45 17.98 -22.07
C GLU A 364 -8.85 19.09 -21.10
N ASN A 365 -9.21 20.26 -21.62
CA ASN A 365 -9.81 21.33 -20.81
C ASN A 365 -11.28 21.00 -20.48
N GLU A 366 -11.93 21.86 -19.69
CA GLU A 366 -13.34 21.73 -19.32
C GLU A 366 -14.31 21.69 -20.52
N LYS A 367 -13.85 22.06 -21.72
CA LYS A 367 -14.62 22.00 -22.97
C LYS A 367 -14.34 20.73 -23.79
N GLY A 368 -13.51 19.81 -23.29
CA GLY A 368 -13.09 18.59 -23.99
C GLY A 368 -12.04 18.84 -25.08
N GLU A 369 -11.44 20.03 -25.13
CA GLU A 369 -10.40 20.36 -26.11
C GLU A 369 -9.04 19.90 -25.59
N ILE A 370 -8.28 19.19 -26.42
CA ILE A 370 -6.95 18.70 -26.06
C ILE A 370 -6.01 19.89 -25.84
N VAL A 371 -5.49 20.04 -24.62
CA VAL A 371 -4.58 21.12 -24.24
C VAL A 371 -3.10 20.79 -24.44
N ASP A 372 -2.79 19.50 -24.66
CA ASP A 372 -1.43 19.05 -24.89
C ASP A 372 -0.94 19.38 -26.30
N LEU A 373 0.21 20.06 -26.39
CA LEU A 373 0.89 20.32 -27.67
C LEU A 373 1.28 19.03 -28.40
N TYR A 374 1.56 17.95 -27.66
CA TYR A 374 1.81 16.62 -28.21
C TYR A 374 1.62 15.54 -27.14
N VAL A 375 1.16 14.36 -27.54
CA VAL A 375 1.13 13.17 -26.68
C VAL A 375 2.40 12.34 -26.93
N PRO A 376 3.30 12.21 -25.95
CA PRO A 376 4.58 11.54 -26.16
C PRO A 376 4.42 10.03 -26.37
N ARG A 377 5.36 9.45 -27.13
CA ARG A 377 5.43 8.00 -27.34
C ARG A 377 5.84 7.27 -26.06
N LYS A 378 5.42 6.02 -25.91
CA LYS A 378 5.82 5.13 -24.81
C LYS A 378 6.69 3.98 -25.32
N CYS A 379 7.65 3.57 -24.51
CA CYS A 379 8.48 2.39 -24.79
C CYS A 379 7.64 1.12 -24.68
N SER A 380 7.60 0.30 -25.73
CA SER A 380 6.82 -0.94 -25.81
C SER A 380 7.28 -2.00 -24.79
N ALA A 381 8.53 -1.93 -24.33
CA ALA A 381 9.07 -2.86 -23.35
C ALA A 381 8.75 -2.47 -21.89
N THR A 382 8.77 -1.17 -21.56
CA THR A 382 8.75 -0.66 -20.18
C THR A 382 7.59 0.27 -19.84
N ASN A 383 6.79 0.67 -20.83
CA ASN A 383 5.74 1.69 -20.72
C ASN A 383 6.22 3.09 -20.26
N ARG A 384 7.53 3.32 -20.16
CA ARG A 384 8.11 4.63 -19.87
C ARG A 384 7.87 5.60 -21.04
N ILE A 385 7.63 6.86 -20.73
CA ILE A 385 7.55 7.94 -21.71
C ILE A 385 8.91 8.13 -22.39
N ILE A 386 8.92 8.18 -23.72
CA ILE A 386 10.08 8.52 -24.53
C ILE A 386 10.10 10.04 -24.68
N LYS A 387 11.07 10.68 -24.02
CA LYS A 387 11.24 12.13 -24.04
C LYS A 387 11.78 12.61 -25.39
N ALA A 388 11.50 13.85 -25.77
CA ALA A 388 11.98 14.44 -27.02
C ALA A 388 13.52 14.49 -27.14
N ASN A 389 14.23 14.57 -26.01
CA ASN A 389 15.70 14.56 -25.96
C ASN A 389 16.32 13.16 -25.91
N ASP A 390 15.52 12.08 -25.95
CA ASP A 390 16.03 10.70 -26.03
C ASP A 390 16.35 10.33 -27.48
N HIS A 391 17.46 10.88 -27.99
CA HIS A 391 17.97 10.56 -29.34
C HIS A 391 18.54 9.14 -29.47
N ALA A 392 18.71 8.45 -28.34
CA ALA A 392 19.04 7.03 -28.30
C ALA A 392 17.80 6.14 -28.40
N SER A 393 16.58 6.68 -28.40
CA SER A 393 15.38 5.89 -28.67
C SER A 393 15.27 5.50 -30.14
N VAL A 394 14.64 4.35 -30.43
CA VAL A 394 14.35 3.90 -31.80
C VAL A 394 12.90 3.46 -31.91
N GLN A 395 12.38 3.54 -33.13
CA GLN A 395 11.12 2.91 -33.51
C GLN A 395 11.40 1.91 -34.61
N ILE A 396 11.07 0.65 -34.36
CA ILE A 396 11.26 -0.47 -35.27
C ILE A 396 9.90 -0.74 -35.91
N ALA A 397 9.82 -0.59 -37.23
CA ALA A 397 8.64 -0.90 -38.02
C ALA A 397 8.85 -2.24 -38.72
N ILE A 398 8.03 -3.24 -38.38
CA ILE A 398 8.09 -4.59 -38.97
C ILE A 398 6.94 -4.72 -39.97
N GLY A 399 7.27 -4.94 -41.25
CA GLY A 399 6.26 -5.07 -42.29
C GLY A 399 5.46 -6.36 -42.17
N LYS A 400 4.13 -6.24 -42.23
CA LYS A 400 3.22 -7.39 -42.28
C LYS A 400 3.23 -7.98 -43.68
N VAL A 401 3.29 -9.30 -43.77
CA VAL A 401 3.26 -10.04 -45.04
C VAL A 401 1.94 -10.79 -45.21
N ASP A 402 1.50 -10.93 -46.45
CA ASP A 402 0.36 -11.77 -46.82
C ASP A 402 0.75 -13.24 -46.92
N GLU A 403 -0.22 -14.09 -47.29
CA GLU A 403 -0.04 -15.53 -47.45
C GLU A 403 0.99 -15.89 -48.52
N ASN A 404 1.26 -14.99 -49.46
CA ASN A 404 2.26 -15.15 -50.53
C ASN A 404 3.63 -14.58 -50.14
N GLY A 405 3.80 -14.14 -48.89
CA GLY A 405 5.02 -13.53 -48.39
C GLY A 405 5.28 -12.11 -48.91
N ARG A 406 4.27 -11.45 -49.50
CA ARG A 406 4.40 -10.09 -50.02
C ARG A 406 4.05 -9.08 -48.94
N TYR A 407 4.81 -7.99 -48.88
CA TYR A 407 4.54 -6.90 -47.95
C TYR A 407 3.18 -6.26 -48.24
N THR A 408 2.35 -6.14 -47.21
CA THR A 408 0.94 -5.68 -47.29
C THR A 408 0.79 -4.15 -47.27
N GLY A 409 1.88 -3.40 -47.07
CA GLY A 409 1.82 -1.95 -46.85
C GLY A 409 1.61 -1.55 -45.39
N GLU A 410 1.26 -2.48 -44.50
CA GLU A 410 1.08 -2.23 -43.07
C GLU A 410 2.30 -2.62 -42.23
N ASN A 411 2.61 -1.81 -41.21
CA ASN A 411 3.70 -2.08 -40.28
C ASN A 411 3.21 -2.29 -38.85
N GLN A 412 3.79 -3.26 -38.15
CA GLN A 412 3.74 -3.35 -36.70
C GLN A 412 4.92 -2.58 -36.09
N ASN A 413 4.62 -1.58 -35.26
CA ASN A 413 5.63 -0.70 -34.70
C ASN A 413 5.98 -1.07 -33.24
N TYR A 414 7.26 -1.07 -32.91
CA TYR A 414 7.78 -1.19 -31.55
C TYR A 414 8.71 -0.03 -31.23
N ALA A 415 8.45 0.68 -30.14
CA ALA A 415 9.28 1.79 -29.70
C ALA A 415 10.17 1.34 -28.52
N MET A 416 11.48 1.55 -28.62
CA MET A 416 12.43 1.22 -27.57
C MET A 416 13.10 2.50 -27.09
N CYS A 417 13.04 2.78 -25.77
CA CYS A 417 13.73 3.92 -25.19
C CYS A 417 15.24 3.70 -25.13
N GLY A 418 16.01 4.80 -25.12
CA GLY A 418 17.47 4.76 -25.05
C GLY A 418 18.00 4.02 -23.82
N PHE A 419 17.27 4.06 -22.70
CA PHE A 419 17.62 3.33 -21.48
C PHE A 419 17.75 1.80 -21.68
N ILE A 420 16.81 1.18 -22.41
CA ILE A 420 16.84 -0.27 -22.66
C ILE A 420 17.96 -0.62 -23.65
N ARG A 421 18.19 0.24 -24.65
CA ARG A 421 19.27 0.06 -25.63
C ARG A 421 20.65 0.18 -24.99
N ALA A 422 20.84 1.13 -24.07
CA ALA A 422 22.10 1.33 -23.35
C ALA A 422 22.47 0.14 -22.45
N ARG A 423 21.48 -0.66 -22.02
CA ARG A 423 21.69 -1.86 -21.20
C ARG A 423 21.91 -3.15 -22.02
N GLY A 424 21.85 -3.08 -23.35
CA GLY A 424 21.89 -4.27 -24.20
C GLY A 424 20.64 -5.15 -24.10
N GLU A 425 19.57 -4.68 -23.46
CA GLU A 425 18.33 -5.43 -23.24
C GLU A 425 17.33 -5.29 -24.40
N SER A 426 17.69 -4.56 -25.45
CA SER A 426 16.80 -4.26 -26.58
C SER A 426 16.46 -5.50 -27.41
N ASP A 427 17.42 -6.39 -27.62
CA ASP A 427 17.24 -7.61 -28.41
C ASP A 427 16.29 -8.59 -27.69
N ASP A 428 16.59 -8.92 -26.43
CA ASP A 428 15.73 -9.77 -25.59
C ASP A 428 14.30 -9.21 -25.46
N SER A 429 14.20 -7.89 -25.26
CA SER A 429 12.90 -7.21 -25.20
C SER A 429 12.12 -7.32 -26.51
N LEU A 430 12.80 -7.19 -27.66
CA LEU A 430 12.15 -7.31 -28.97
C LEU A 430 11.71 -8.76 -29.21
N ASN A 431 12.57 -9.75 -28.93
CA ASN A 431 12.24 -11.17 -29.06
C ASN A 431 11.01 -11.55 -28.22
N ARG A 432 10.93 -11.05 -26.98
CA ARG A 432 9.77 -11.26 -26.12
C ARG A 432 8.48 -10.65 -26.70
N LEU A 433 8.56 -9.44 -27.25
CA LEU A 433 7.42 -8.69 -27.80
C LEU A 433 6.92 -9.31 -29.11
N THR A 434 7.82 -9.58 -30.05
CA THR A 434 7.49 -10.20 -31.33
C THR A 434 6.99 -11.64 -31.15
N GLN A 435 7.52 -12.39 -30.17
CA GLN A 435 6.99 -13.72 -29.83
C GLN A 435 5.60 -13.64 -29.17
N ARG A 436 5.34 -12.59 -28.39
CA ARG A 436 4.01 -12.37 -27.79
C ARG A 436 2.98 -12.04 -28.88
N ASP A 437 3.38 -11.23 -29.85
CA ASP A 437 2.51 -10.75 -30.91
C ASP A 437 2.43 -11.75 -32.09
N GLY A 438 3.05 -12.93 -31.94
CA GLY A 438 2.88 -14.08 -32.82
C GLY A 438 3.83 -14.13 -34.03
N TYR A 439 4.76 -13.18 -34.16
CA TYR A 439 5.66 -13.06 -35.31
C TYR A 439 6.84 -14.03 -35.28
N ILE A 440 7.31 -14.42 -34.10
CA ILE A 440 8.37 -15.42 -33.93
C ILE A 440 7.92 -16.50 -32.94
N ARG A 441 8.49 -17.70 -33.04
CA ARG A 441 8.14 -18.85 -32.19
C ARG A 441 9.39 -19.47 -31.60
N ASN A 442 9.35 -19.82 -30.32
CA ASN A 442 10.40 -20.57 -29.61
C ASN A 442 11.81 -19.94 -29.61
N VAL A 443 11.92 -18.63 -29.87
CA VAL A 443 13.20 -17.90 -29.83
C VAL A 443 13.47 -17.34 -28.43
N TRP A 444 12.41 -16.90 -27.75
CA TRP A 444 12.48 -16.34 -26.41
C TRP A 444 11.87 -17.30 -25.39
N THR A 445 12.57 -17.55 -24.28
CA THR A 445 12.10 -18.40 -23.20
C THR A 445 12.07 -17.63 -21.89
N ALA A 446 10.97 -17.77 -21.15
CA ALA A 446 10.76 -17.10 -19.87
C ALA A 446 11.65 -17.64 -18.75
N SER A 447 11.95 -18.93 -18.81
CA SER A 447 12.90 -19.60 -17.95
C SER A 447 14.30 -19.42 -18.53
N ARG A 448 15.20 -18.75 -17.80
CA ARG A 448 16.63 -18.82 -18.11
C ARG A 448 17.09 -20.26 -17.91
N GLN A 449 17.54 -20.93 -18.97
CA GLN A 449 18.39 -22.11 -18.81
C GLN A 449 19.66 -21.62 -18.11
N ARG A 450 19.92 -22.19 -16.93
CA ARG A 450 21.14 -21.91 -16.16
C ARG A 450 22.32 -22.62 -16.76
#